data_AF-A0A9D9L4V6-F1
#
_entry.id   AF-A0A9D9L4V6-F1
#
_cell.length_a   1.000
_cell.length_b   1.000
_cell.length_c   1.000
_cell.angle_alpha   90.00
_cell.angle_beta   90.00
_cell.angle_gamma   90.00
#
_symmetry.space_group_name_H-M   'P 1'
#
loop_
_entity.id
_entity.type
_entity.pdbx_description
1 polymer ?
#
loop_
_entity_poly.entity_id
_entity_poly.type
_entity_poly.pdbx_seq_one_letter_code
_entity_poly.pdbx_strand_id
1 'polypeptide(L)'
;MNEDKSKSRTTIYVIVFLILAAALVAIILFGLLGKGGSSGDDGQTAEVTDASGNVVQYQDNWETEPVTEAPETTPKHESPLKMVVAESETELTDLAVELDKNSKKTYKMDLDKFAESGDTIDTFTFYYHSADNVSNLGEVKGGFGISVDNKCEAKTDNIWYQTPEDFSVRASSYGTVTWEIPEDIKDYITVSGGSILFGYWWSDVNKIVLDKVVCHKRAVKLIPCDGESTEEIGKVMKAAEPDNVITIDASEVLETYHQPSSLTLKFEGKEPVSELKGKFSIGTGSFRGGSCESVPMIVSSEKNETEITWVLPDVVRMNADQCGKITFTLERCNLDEVTAKEMVVQYALTEE
;
A
#
# COMPACT_ATOMS: atom_id res chain seq x y z
N MET A 1 34.58 20.34 -17.19
CA MET A 1 33.53 19.77 -18.06
C MET A 1 33.22 18.38 -17.52
N ASN A 2 32.37 18.32 -16.51
CA ASN A 2 31.87 17.08 -15.92
C ASN A 2 30.36 17.25 -15.89
N GLU A 3 29.70 16.79 -16.95
CA GLU A 3 28.25 16.70 -16.98
C GLU A 3 27.81 15.56 -16.06
N ASP A 4 26.95 15.99 -15.15
CA ASP A 4 26.09 15.31 -14.21
C ASP A 4 25.60 13.91 -14.65
N LYS A 5 26.30 12.86 -14.19
CA LYS A 5 25.86 11.46 -14.34
C LYS A 5 24.64 11.10 -13.47
N SER A 6 24.22 11.97 -12.55
CA SER A 6 23.06 11.74 -11.67
C SER A 6 21.76 11.88 -12.45
N LYS A 7 21.59 12.96 -13.22
CA LYS A 7 20.40 13.22 -14.04
C LYS A 7 20.12 12.13 -15.08
N SER A 8 21.17 11.52 -15.64
CA SER A 8 20.99 10.44 -16.62
C SER A 8 20.44 9.15 -15.98
N ARG A 9 20.74 8.86 -14.72
CA ARG A 9 20.28 7.64 -14.05
C ARG A 9 18.80 7.75 -13.67
N THR A 10 18.40 8.85 -13.02
CA THR A 10 17.00 9.09 -12.63
C THR A 10 16.07 9.13 -13.85
N THR A 11 16.51 9.73 -14.96
CA THR A 11 15.73 9.77 -16.20
C THR A 11 15.56 8.38 -16.84
N ILE A 12 16.58 7.51 -16.75
CA ILE A 12 16.49 6.14 -17.25
C ILE A 12 15.51 5.30 -16.40
N TYR A 13 15.53 5.45 -15.07
CA TYR A 13 14.57 4.74 -14.19
C TYR A 13 13.13 5.15 -14.45
N VAL A 14 12.84 6.45 -14.62
CA VAL A 14 11.49 6.93 -14.92
C VAL A 14 10.98 6.44 -16.28
N ILE A 15 11.83 6.40 -17.31
CA ILE A 15 11.44 5.91 -18.64
C ILE A 15 11.23 4.39 -18.65
N VAL A 16 12.09 3.62 -17.98
CA VAL A 16 11.93 2.15 -17.86
C VAL A 16 10.67 1.81 -17.06
N PHE A 17 10.36 2.58 -16.02
CA PHE A 17 9.15 2.41 -15.20
C PHE A 17 7.86 2.74 -15.98
N LEU A 18 7.86 3.80 -16.80
CA LEU A 18 6.73 4.13 -17.67
C LEU A 18 6.47 3.08 -18.76
N ILE A 19 7.53 2.45 -19.29
CA ILE A 19 7.40 1.37 -20.29
C ILE A 19 6.86 0.08 -19.64
N LEU A 20 7.29 -0.23 -18.41
CA LEU A 20 6.78 -1.39 -17.66
C LEU A 20 5.31 -1.22 -17.23
N ALA A 21 4.92 -0.02 -16.79
CA ALA A 21 3.53 0.31 -16.47
C ALA A 21 2.63 0.21 -17.71
N ALA A 22 3.09 0.66 -18.88
CA ALA A 22 2.33 0.54 -20.13
C ALA A 22 2.22 -0.92 -20.63
N ALA A 23 3.25 -1.76 -20.42
CA ALA A 23 3.24 -3.17 -20.81
C ALA A 23 2.25 -4.01 -19.98
N LEU A 24 2.09 -3.69 -18.69
CA LEU A 24 1.13 -4.37 -17.81
C LEU A 24 -0.33 -4.08 -18.20
N VAL A 25 -0.63 -2.86 -18.66
CA VAL A 25 -1.95 -2.48 -19.18
C VAL A 25 -2.30 -3.22 -20.49
N ALA A 26 -1.31 -3.47 -21.36
CA ALA A 26 -1.52 -4.16 -22.62
C ALA A 26 -1.82 -5.67 -22.47
N ILE A 27 -1.26 -6.33 -21.45
CA ILE A 27 -1.49 -7.77 -21.21
C ILE A 27 -2.91 -8.02 -20.67
N ILE A 28 -3.46 -7.08 -19.90
CA ILE A 28 -4.81 -7.20 -19.32
C ILE A 28 -5.91 -6.93 -20.38
N LEU A 29 -5.66 -6.03 -21.34
CA LEU A 29 -6.62 -5.74 -22.43
C LEU A 29 -6.72 -6.86 -23.48
N PHE A 30 -5.66 -7.65 -23.71
CA PHE A 30 -5.71 -8.78 -24.65
C PHE A 30 -6.23 -10.10 -24.04
N GLY A 31 -6.30 -10.20 -22.71
CA GLY A 31 -6.82 -11.38 -22.00
C GLY A 31 -8.35 -11.54 -22.04
N LEU A 32 -9.10 -10.53 -22.51
CA LEU A 32 -10.57 -10.51 -22.51
C LEU A 32 -11.23 -10.74 -23.88
N LEU A 33 -10.47 -11.01 -24.95
CA LEU A 33 -11.04 -11.33 -26.27
C LEU A 33 -11.00 -12.84 -26.54
N GLY A 34 -11.87 -13.56 -25.84
CA GLY A 34 -12.14 -14.99 -26.03
C GLY A 34 -13.59 -15.28 -26.45
N LYS A 35 -13.85 -15.17 -27.76
CA LYS A 35 -14.83 -15.98 -28.53
C LYS A 35 -16.34 -15.72 -28.30
N GLY A 36 -16.86 -14.70 -28.99
CA GLY A 36 -18.28 -14.59 -29.37
C GLY A 36 -18.43 -14.66 -30.89
N GLY A 37 -18.99 -15.76 -31.40
CA GLY A 37 -19.23 -15.96 -32.82
C GLY A 37 -20.37 -15.07 -33.32
N SER A 38 -20.10 -14.30 -34.37
CA SER A 38 -21.05 -13.48 -35.13
C SER A 38 -21.90 -14.34 -36.06
N SER A 39 -23.18 -13.97 -36.24
CA SER A 39 -23.83 -13.86 -37.56
C SER A 39 -25.16 -13.12 -37.42
N GLY A 40 -25.35 -12.11 -38.27
CA GLY A 40 -26.44 -11.14 -38.25
C GLY A 40 -27.71 -11.55 -38.99
N ASP A 41 -28.62 -10.59 -38.90
CA ASP A 41 -30.00 -10.46 -39.36
C ASP A 41 -30.19 -10.60 -40.88
N ASP A 42 -31.34 -11.14 -41.30
CA ASP A 42 -32.18 -10.59 -42.38
C ASP A 42 -33.40 -11.50 -42.64
N GLY A 43 -34.56 -10.87 -42.74
CA GLY A 43 -35.86 -11.51 -42.86
C GLY A 43 -36.28 -11.94 -44.27
N GLN A 44 -37.48 -12.53 -44.26
CA GLN A 44 -38.42 -12.84 -45.35
C GLN A 44 -38.44 -14.27 -45.94
N THR A 45 -39.55 -14.93 -45.58
CA THR A 45 -40.44 -15.77 -46.39
C THR A 45 -39.88 -17.04 -47.03
N ALA A 46 -40.36 -18.19 -46.55
CA ALA A 46 -40.76 -19.29 -47.44
C ALA A 46 -41.79 -20.22 -46.78
N GLU A 47 -42.90 -20.34 -47.50
CA GLU A 47 -44.02 -21.28 -47.50
C GLU A 47 -43.83 -22.64 -46.79
N VAL A 48 -44.82 -22.98 -45.97
CA VAL A 48 -45.08 -24.35 -45.50
C VAL A 48 -45.88 -25.08 -46.57
N THR A 49 -45.43 -26.27 -46.96
CA THR A 49 -46.26 -27.22 -47.72
C THR A 49 -46.84 -28.23 -46.74
N ASP A 50 -48.16 -28.29 -46.61
CA ASP A 50 -48.83 -29.46 -46.04
C ASP A 50 -49.13 -30.47 -47.16
N ALA A 51 -49.15 -31.74 -46.77
CA ALA A 51 -49.92 -32.74 -47.47
C ALA A 51 -51.00 -33.19 -46.49
N SER A 52 -52.20 -32.61 -46.55
CA SER A 52 -53.51 -33.29 -46.39
C SER A 52 -54.72 -32.35 -46.31
N GLY A 53 -54.71 -31.19 -46.99
CA GLY A 53 -55.90 -30.54 -47.55
C GLY A 53 -57.23 -30.71 -46.79
N ASN A 54 -57.37 -30.05 -45.65
CA ASN A 54 -58.67 -29.77 -45.03
C ASN A 54 -58.61 -28.46 -44.21
N VAL A 55 -59.50 -27.53 -44.54
CA VAL A 55 -59.70 -26.26 -43.82
C VAL A 55 -60.67 -26.50 -42.67
N VAL A 56 -60.24 -26.27 -41.43
CA VAL A 56 -61.12 -26.08 -40.28
C VAL A 56 -60.73 -24.77 -39.60
N GLN A 57 -61.66 -23.82 -39.59
CA GLN A 57 -61.51 -22.55 -38.86
C GLN A 57 -61.71 -22.83 -37.37
N TYR A 58 -60.66 -22.66 -36.57
CA TYR A 58 -60.75 -22.53 -35.12
C TYR A 58 -60.39 -21.08 -34.77
N GLN A 59 -61.33 -20.41 -34.10
CA GLN A 59 -61.17 -19.06 -33.60
C GLN A 59 -60.84 -19.18 -32.11
N ASP A 60 -59.55 -19.17 -31.76
CA ASP A 60 -59.12 -19.10 -30.36
C ASP A 60 -59.10 -17.65 -29.91
N ASN A 61 -59.99 -17.36 -28.96
CA ASN A 61 -60.05 -16.12 -28.21
C ASN A 61 -59.03 -16.20 -27.07
N TRP A 62 -57.93 -15.44 -27.16
CA TRP A 62 -57.01 -15.24 -26.03
C TRP A 62 -57.30 -13.88 -25.41
N GLU A 63 -57.89 -13.88 -24.22
CA GLU A 63 -57.85 -12.74 -23.31
C GLU A 63 -56.39 -12.46 -22.95
N THR A 64 -55.90 -11.27 -23.30
CA THR A 64 -54.63 -10.74 -22.82
C THR A 64 -54.75 -10.42 -21.33
N GLU A 65 -54.16 -11.25 -20.47
CA GLU A 65 -53.73 -10.78 -19.17
C GLU A 65 -52.60 -9.75 -19.35
N PRO A 66 -52.54 -8.66 -18.57
CA PRO A 66 -51.43 -7.73 -18.63
C PRO A 66 -50.16 -8.46 -18.21
N VAL A 67 -49.18 -8.52 -19.12
CA VAL A 67 -47.81 -8.91 -18.80
C VAL A 67 -47.29 -7.90 -17.78
N THR A 68 -47.15 -8.32 -16.52
CA THR A 68 -46.43 -7.56 -15.52
C THR A 68 -44.99 -7.44 -16.00
N GLU A 69 -44.54 -6.24 -16.35
CA GLU A 69 -43.13 -5.97 -16.60
C GLU A 69 -42.33 -6.43 -15.37
N ALA A 70 -41.36 -7.31 -15.59
CA ALA A 70 -40.37 -7.62 -14.56
C ALA A 70 -39.65 -6.30 -14.22
N PRO A 71 -39.43 -5.97 -12.93
CA PRO A 71 -38.75 -4.74 -12.57
C PRO A 71 -37.39 -4.70 -13.27
N GLU A 72 -37.11 -3.60 -13.99
CA GLU A 72 -35.79 -3.31 -14.52
C GLU A 72 -34.82 -3.28 -13.33
N THR A 73 -34.03 -4.33 -13.17
CA THR A 73 -32.90 -4.30 -12.23
C THR A 73 -31.84 -3.41 -12.85
N THR A 74 -31.70 -2.18 -12.33
CA THR A 74 -30.54 -1.34 -12.60
C THR A 74 -29.27 -2.18 -12.35
N PRO A 75 -28.30 -2.21 -13.28
CA PRO A 75 -27.06 -2.94 -13.06
C PRO A 75 -26.35 -2.42 -11.80
N LYS A 76 -25.72 -3.33 -11.04
CA LYS A 76 -24.86 -2.97 -9.89
C LYS A 76 -23.88 -1.87 -10.31
N HIS A 77 -23.65 -0.91 -9.42
CA HIS A 77 -22.58 0.06 -9.61
C HIS A 77 -21.24 -0.63 -9.37
N GLU A 78 -20.31 -0.49 -10.32
CA GLU A 78 -18.94 -0.97 -10.19
C GLU A 78 -17.99 0.22 -10.30
N SER A 79 -17.38 0.61 -9.17
CA SER A 79 -16.40 1.68 -9.13
C SER A 79 -15.22 1.40 -10.04
N PRO A 80 -14.76 2.38 -10.87
CA PRO A 80 -13.56 2.19 -11.67
C PRO A 80 -12.34 2.07 -10.76
N LEU A 81 -11.33 1.33 -11.24
CA LEU A 81 -10.07 1.15 -10.52
C LEU A 81 -9.08 2.25 -10.89
N LYS A 82 -8.50 2.88 -9.87
CA LYS A 82 -7.42 3.87 -9.98
C LYS A 82 -6.14 3.27 -9.39
N MET A 83 -5.04 3.38 -10.13
CA MET A 83 -3.72 3.05 -9.59
C MET A 83 -3.24 4.18 -8.68
N VAL A 84 -2.98 3.86 -7.42
CA VAL A 84 -2.35 4.77 -6.46
C VAL A 84 -0.98 4.23 -6.10
N VAL A 85 0.00 5.13 -6.08
CA VAL A 85 1.38 4.87 -5.65
C VAL A 85 1.68 5.85 -4.52
N ALA A 86 1.97 5.32 -3.34
CA ALA A 86 2.42 6.10 -2.19
C ALA A 86 3.72 5.51 -1.64
N GLU A 87 4.77 6.31 -1.56
CA GLU A 87 6.09 5.91 -1.05
C GLU A 87 6.27 6.46 0.37
N SER A 88 6.76 5.63 1.29
CA SER A 88 7.00 6.04 2.67
C SER A 88 8.04 5.15 3.32
N GLU A 89 8.65 5.66 4.39
CA GLU A 89 9.44 4.87 5.31
C GLU A 89 8.66 4.61 6.60
N THR A 90 9.00 3.53 7.29
CA THR A 90 8.58 3.28 8.68
C THR A 90 9.79 2.90 9.50
N GLU A 91 9.74 3.09 10.81
CA GLU A 91 10.86 2.79 11.68
C GLU A 91 10.43 2.13 12.99
N LEU A 92 11.29 1.24 13.47
CA LEU A 92 11.25 0.72 14.82
C LEU A 92 12.51 1.20 15.53
N THR A 93 12.35 2.11 16.48
CA THR A 93 13.43 2.70 17.29
C THR A 93 13.46 2.09 18.69
N ASP A 94 14.49 2.44 19.47
CA ASP A 94 14.61 2.08 20.89
C ASP A 94 14.51 0.56 21.15
N LEU A 95 14.95 -0.25 20.17
CA LEU A 95 14.92 -1.71 20.26
C LEU A 95 15.84 -2.23 21.36
N ALA A 96 17.05 -1.68 21.45
CA ALA A 96 18.10 -2.06 22.40
C ALA A 96 18.32 -3.59 22.50
N VAL A 97 18.27 -4.29 21.36
CA VAL A 97 18.37 -5.76 21.34
C VAL A 97 19.82 -6.20 21.27
N GLU A 98 20.33 -6.76 22.37
CA GLU A 98 21.65 -7.41 22.37
C GLU A 98 21.61 -8.72 21.56
N LEU A 99 22.58 -8.85 20.65
CA LEU A 99 22.89 -10.05 19.87
C LEU A 99 24.32 -10.51 20.20
N ASP A 100 24.51 -11.82 20.31
CA ASP A 100 25.79 -12.46 20.63
C ASP A 100 26.07 -13.53 19.58
N LYS A 101 27.21 -13.40 18.87
CA LYS A 101 27.61 -14.31 17.80
C LYS A 101 27.82 -15.76 18.27
N ASN A 102 27.89 -16.00 19.58
CA ASN A 102 28.08 -17.33 20.17
C ASN A 102 26.81 -17.93 20.77
N SER A 103 25.77 -17.14 21.08
CA SER A 103 24.62 -17.62 21.87
C SER A 103 23.25 -17.10 21.41
N LYS A 104 23.16 -15.86 20.89
CA LYS A 104 21.91 -15.23 20.46
C LYS A 104 22.16 -14.48 19.16
N LYS A 105 22.22 -15.23 18.06
CA LYS A 105 22.68 -14.72 16.78
C LYS A 105 21.61 -14.02 15.95
N THR A 106 20.33 -14.15 16.30
CA THR A 106 19.23 -13.67 15.46
C THR A 106 18.20 -12.89 16.26
N TYR A 107 17.58 -11.91 15.62
CA TYR A 107 16.40 -11.23 16.13
C TYR A 107 15.30 -11.20 15.05
N LYS A 108 14.07 -11.57 15.45
CA LYS A 108 12.87 -11.53 14.59
C LYS A 108 11.96 -10.40 15.02
N MET A 109 11.36 -9.71 14.06
CA MET A 109 10.41 -8.62 14.26
C MET A 109 9.18 -8.85 13.39
N ASP A 110 8.01 -8.45 13.88
CA ASP A 110 6.75 -8.57 13.15
C ASP A 110 6.71 -7.56 11.99
N LEU A 111 6.33 -8.01 10.80
CA LEU A 111 6.23 -7.15 9.61
C LEU A 111 5.09 -6.14 9.71
N ASP A 112 4.05 -6.44 10.48
CA ASP A 112 2.93 -5.53 10.79
C ASP A 112 3.37 -4.23 11.48
N LYS A 113 4.60 -4.18 12.04
CA LYS A 113 5.17 -2.94 12.60
C LYS A 113 5.73 -2.00 11.53
N PHE A 114 5.94 -2.51 10.32
CA PHE A 114 6.61 -1.78 9.25
C PHE A 114 5.70 -1.50 8.05
N ALA A 115 4.77 -2.40 7.76
CA ALA A 115 3.95 -2.33 6.55
C ALA A 115 2.55 -2.86 6.80
N GLU A 116 1.64 -2.57 5.88
CA GLU A 116 0.29 -3.13 5.86
C GLU A 116 0.16 -4.19 4.75
N SER A 117 -0.88 -5.02 4.84
CA SER A 117 -1.14 -6.03 3.80
C SER A 117 -1.30 -5.38 2.43
N GLY A 118 -0.56 -5.90 1.44
CA GLY A 118 -0.53 -5.39 0.06
C GLY A 118 0.42 -4.22 -0.17
N ASP A 119 1.19 -3.77 0.82
CA ASP A 119 2.34 -2.90 0.59
C ASP A 119 3.49 -3.72 -0.01
N THR A 120 4.21 -3.13 -0.96
CA THR A 120 5.49 -3.63 -1.44
C THR A 120 6.60 -3.12 -0.54
N ILE A 121 7.45 -4.01 -0.03
CA ILE A 121 8.62 -3.64 0.76
C ILE A 121 9.85 -3.64 -0.15
N ASP A 122 10.59 -2.53 -0.18
CA ASP A 122 11.76 -2.40 -1.04
C ASP A 122 13.07 -2.64 -0.28
N THR A 123 13.20 -2.10 0.93
CA THR A 123 14.42 -2.23 1.71
C THR A 123 14.18 -2.29 3.20
N PHE A 124 15.11 -2.92 3.92
CA PHE A 124 15.29 -2.75 5.36
C PHE A 124 16.70 -2.25 5.65
N THR A 125 16.82 -1.21 6.47
CA THR A 125 18.11 -0.70 6.97
C THR A 125 18.20 -0.91 8.47
N PHE A 126 19.24 -1.61 8.90
CA PHE A 126 19.49 -1.99 10.29
C PHE A 126 20.64 -1.15 10.85
N TYR A 127 20.41 -0.54 12.00
CA TYR A 127 21.41 0.26 12.73
C TYR A 127 21.77 -0.45 14.02
N TYR A 128 23.07 -0.63 14.23
CA TYR A 128 23.58 -1.37 15.37
C TYR A 128 24.89 -0.77 15.86
N HIS A 129 25.27 -1.11 17.08
CA HIS A 129 26.51 -0.65 17.68
C HIS A 129 27.17 -1.74 18.53
N SER A 130 28.45 -1.55 18.87
CA SER A 130 29.12 -2.40 19.84
C SER A 130 28.44 -2.28 21.19
N ALA A 131 28.28 -3.39 21.93
CA ALA A 131 27.57 -3.36 23.21
C ALA A 131 28.14 -2.38 24.26
N ASP A 132 29.42 -2.00 24.12
CA ASP A 132 30.12 -1.03 24.96
C ASP A 132 30.16 0.40 24.37
N ASN A 133 29.55 0.64 23.21
CA ASN A 133 29.55 1.88 22.43
C ASN A 133 30.92 2.40 21.96
N VAL A 134 32.01 1.67 22.20
CA VAL A 134 33.39 2.14 21.92
C VAL A 134 34.24 1.16 21.12
N SER A 135 34.00 -0.14 21.26
CA SER A 135 34.78 -1.15 20.55
C SER A 135 34.56 -1.10 19.04
N ASN A 136 35.64 -1.20 18.28
CA ASN A 136 35.57 -1.32 16.84
C ASN A 136 35.01 -2.71 16.46
N LEU A 137 33.94 -2.71 15.67
CA LEU A 137 33.28 -3.93 15.20
C LEU A 137 34.08 -4.64 14.09
N GLY A 138 34.93 -3.91 13.36
CA GLY A 138 35.70 -4.45 12.26
C GLY A 138 34.79 -4.92 11.13
N GLU A 139 35.02 -6.13 10.63
CA GLU A 139 34.17 -6.76 9.62
C GLU A 139 32.95 -7.43 10.29
N VAL A 140 31.75 -6.96 10.00
CA VAL A 140 30.49 -7.53 10.51
C VAL A 140 29.83 -8.38 9.41
N LYS A 141 29.51 -9.64 9.74
CA LYS A 141 28.78 -10.56 8.85
C LYS A 141 27.50 -11.06 9.48
N GLY A 142 26.52 -11.27 8.63
CA GLY A 142 25.17 -11.63 9.02
C GLY A 142 24.33 -12.03 7.82
N GLY A 143 23.05 -12.31 8.05
CA GLY A 143 22.11 -12.65 6.99
C GLY A 143 20.73 -12.12 7.32
N PHE A 144 19.86 -12.08 6.32
CA PHE A 144 18.48 -11.64 6.49
C PHE A 144 17.54 -12.78 6.17
N GLY A 145 16.34 -12.76 6.76
CA GLY A 145 15.27 -13.63 6.31
C GLY A 145 13.91 -13.01 6.54
N ILE A 146 12.94 -13.38 5.72
CA ILE A 146 11.61 -12.77 5.72
C ILE A 146 10.53 -13.81 5.43
N SER A 147 9.37 -13.64 6.04
CA SER A 147 8.18 -14.44 5.73
C SER A 147 7.71 -14.18 4.31
N VAL A 148 7.51 -15.25 3.56
CA VAL A 148 6.95 -15.24 2.21
C VAL A 148 5.81 -16.26 2.12
N ASP A 149 4.93 -16.13 1.16
CA ASP A 149 3.85 -17.09 0.97
C ASP A 149 4.36 -18.42 0.38
N ASN A 150 3.46 -19.40 0.25
CA ASN A 150 3.81 -20.72 -0.28
C ASN A 150 4.06 -20.73 -1.80
N LYS A 151 3.66 -19.69 -2.53
CA LYS A 151 3.82 -19.56 -3.98
C LYS A 151 5.20 -19.00 -4.35
N CYS A 152 5.89 -18.34 -3.42
CA CYS A 152 7.27 -17.89 -3.62
C CYS A 152 8.18 -19.06 -4.02
N GLU A 153 8.72 -19.05 -5.23
CA GLU A 153 9.64 -20.10 -5.72
C GLU A 153 11.04 -19.98 -5.10
N ALA A 154 11.45 -18.76 -4.75
CA ALA A 154 12.76 -18.46 -4.15
C ALA A 154 12.83 -18.78 -2.65
N LYS A 155 11.72 -19.18 -2.00
CA LYS A 155 11.71 -19.52 -0.57
C LYS A 155 12.76 -20.61 -0.25
N THR A 156 13.52 -20.40 0.81
CA THR A 156 14.58 -21.32 1.25
C THR A 156 14.07 -22.37 2.24
N ASP A 157 12.92 -22.11 2.85
CA ASP A 157 12.21 -23.03 3.75
C ASP A 157 10.69 -22.77 3.63
N ASN A 158 9.88 -23.53 4.35
CA ASN A 158 8.44 -23.36 4.38
C ASN A 158 8.06 -21.92 4.76
N ILE A 159 7.36 -21.23 3.86
CA ILE A 159 6.90 -19.83 4.00
C ILE A 159 8.00 -18.84 4.46
N TRP A 160 9.24 -19.12 4.08
CA TRP A 160 10.42 -18.37 4.55
C TRP A 160 11.47 -18.23 3.46
N TYR A 161 11.91 -17.00 3.24
CA TYR A 161 13.08 -16.69 2.43
C TYR A 161 14.25 -16.29 3.34
N GLN A 162 15.44 -16.80 3.05
CA GLN A 162 16.69 -16.40 3.67
C GLN A 162 17.69 -16.01 2.59
N THR A 163 18.49 -14.98 2.84
CA THR A 163 19.52 -14.58 1.88
C THR A 163 20.52 -15.73 1.65
N PRO A 164 20.86 -16.03 0.38
CA PRO A 164 21.78 -17.12 0.05
C PRO A 164 23.22 -16.82 0.48
N GLU A 165 23.57 -15.54 0.50
CA GLU A 165 24.87 -15.04 0.93
C GLU A 165 24.74 -14.19 2.20
N ASP A 166 25.79 -14.24 3.01
CA ASP A 166 25.92 -13.34 4.15
C ASP A 166 26.29 -11.93 3.67
N PHE A 167 25.70 -10.90 4.27
CA PHE A 167 26.25 -9.56 4.13
C PHE A 167 27.63 -9.50 4.80
N SER A 168 28.50 -8.63 4.30
CA SER A 168 29.78 -8.29 4.95
C SER A 168 30.05 -6.80 4.84
N VAL A 169 30.06 -6.09 5.96
CA VAL A 169 30.29 -4.64 6.02
C VAL A 169 31.34 -4.31 7.07
N ARG A 170 32.15 -3.28 6.82
CA ARG A 170 33.06 -2.75 7.85
C ARG A 170 32.39 -1.64 8.65
N ALA A 171 32.50 -1.71 9.97
CA ALA A 171 31.93 -0.74 10.89
C ALA A 171 32.93 -0.40 12.01
N SER A 172 32.87 0.83 12.54
CA SER A 172 33.60 1.24 13.74
C SER A 172 32.82 0.78 14.98
N SER A 173 32.55 1.63 15.96
CA SER A 173 31.64 1.29 17.06
C SER A 173 30.17 1.30 16.67
N TYR A 174 29.83 1.93 15.55
CA TYR A 174 28.47 1.97 14.97
C TYR A 174 28.51 1.44 13.54
N GLY A 175 27.49 0.67 13.18
CA GLY A 175 27.33 0.08 11.87
C GLY A 175 25.92 0.23 11.33
N THR A 176 25.84 0.18 10.00
CA THR A 176 24.58 0.22 9.28
C THR A 176 24.67 -0.77 8.13
N VAL A 177 23.62 -1.54 7.91
CA VAL A 177 23.50 -2.41 6.73
C VAL A 177 22.10 -2.30 6.16
N THR A 178 22.02 -2.15 4.84
CA THR A 178 20.76 -2.11 4.09
C THR A 178 20.62 -3.41 3.32
N TRP A 179 19.47 -4.06 3.47
CA TRP A 179 19.04 -5.16 2.64
C TRP A 179 18.04 -4.65 1.61
N GLU A 180 18.41 -4.70 0.33
CA GLU A 180 17.49 -4.54 -0.79
C GLU A 180 16.73 -5.86 -0.99
N ILE A 181 15.40 -5.80 -0.92
CA ILE A 181 14.55 -6.97 -1.12
C ILE A 181 14.68 -7.44 -2.58
N PRO A 182 15.04 -8.71 -2.84
CA PRO A 182 15.07 -9.26 -4.18
C PRO A 182 13.73 -9.14 -4.90
N GLU A 183 13.75 -8.74 -6.17
CA GLU A 183 12.52 -8.54 -6.97
C GLU A 183 11.65 -9.80 -7.08
N ASP A 184 12.27 -10.98 -7.10
CA ASP A 184 11.59 -12.28 -7.20
C ASP A 184 10.85 -12.71 -5.92
N ILE A 185 11.02 -11.99 -4.80
CA ILE A 185 10.28 -12.24 -3.56
C ILE A 185 9.29 -11.15 -3.17
N LYS A 186 9.40 -9.93 -3.72
CA LYS A 186 8.62 -8.75 -3.28
C LYS A 186 7.11 -9.01 -3.25
N ASP A 187 6.58 -9.61 -4.31
CA ASP A 187 5.14 -9.89 -4.46
C ASP A 187 4.64 -11.01 -3.54
N TYR A 188 5.55 -11.76 -2.91
CA TYR A 188 5.22 -12.90 -2.06
C TYR A 188 5.43 -12.61 -0.57
N ILE A 189 5.93 -11.43 -0.19
CA ILE A 189 6.15 -11.10 1.22
C ILE A 189 4.81 -11.13 1.97
N THR A 190 4.75 -11.95 3.01
CA THR A 190 3.57 -12.04 3.87
C THR A 190 3.72 -11.06 5.02
N VAL A 191 3.13 -9.87 4.90
CA VAL A 191 3.19 -8.84 5.95
C VAL A 191 2.41 -9.27 7.18
N SER A 192 1.12 -9.60 7.01
CA SER A 192 0.24 -9.90 8.14
C SER A 192 0.62 -11.19 8.85
N GLY A 193 1.02 -11.08 10.12
CA GLY A 193 1.51 -12.20 10.91
C GLY A 193 2.88 -12.75 10.48
N GLY A 194 3.55 -12.12 9.51
CA GLY A 194 4.89 -12.50 9.07
C GLY A 194 5.99 -11.78 9.85
N SER A 195 7.24 -12.18 9.59
CA SER A 195 8.40 -11.63 10.30
C SER A 195 9.56 -11.30 9.36
N ILE A 196 10.35 -10.30 9.76
CA ILE A 196 11.69 -10.00 9.26
C ILE A 196 12.73 -10.45 10.31
N LEU A 197 13.86 -10.97 9.87
CA LEU A 197 14.96 -11.44 10.71
C LEU A 197 16.25 -10.72 10.34
N PHE A 198 16.96 -10.28 11.38
CA PHE A 198 18.35 -9.87 11.31
C PHE A 198 19.25 -10.92 11.98
N GLY A 199 20.26 -11.39 11.25
CA GLY A 199 21.25 -12.36 11.70
C GLY A 199 22.62 -11.72 11.91
N TYR A 200 23.32 -12.13 12.95
CA TYR A 200 24.65 -11.66 13.34
C TYR A 200 25.59 -12.85 13.59
N TRP A 201 26.48 -13.12 12.65
CA TRP A 201 27.31 -14.32 12.61
C TRP A 201 28.75 -14.06 13.05
N TRP A 202 29.29 -12.89 12.69
CA TRP A 202 30.68 -12.56 12.93
C TRP A 202 30.89 -11.05 13.11
N SER A 203 31.77 -10.70 14.04
CA SER A 203 32.52 -9.43 14.04
C SER A 203 33.77 -9.56 14.91
N ASP A 204 34.56 -8.49 15.04
CA ASP A 204 35.72 -8.46 15.95
C ASP A 204 35.30 -8.43 17.43
N VAL A 205 34.04 -8.06 17.72
CA VAL A 205 33.44 -8.19 19.06
C VAL A 205 32.56 -9.43 19.16
N ASN A 206 32.18 -9.81 20.39
CA ASN A 206 31.23 -10.89 20.60
C ASN A 206 29.78 -10.42 20.48
N LYS A 207 29.51 -9.17 20.84
CA LYS A 207 28.16 -8.65 21.03
C LYS A 207 27.95 -7.32 20.35
N ILE A 208 26.78 -7.19 19.74
CA ILE A 208 26.26 -5.91 19.22
C ILE A 208 24.88 -5.65 19.85
N VAL A 209 24.44 -4.42 19.75
CA VAL A 209 23.07 -4.02 20.07
C VAL A 209 22.43 -3.47 18.81
N LEU A 210 21.26 -4.01 18.44
CA LEU A 210 20.42 -3.50 17.35
C LEU A 210 19.49 -2.42 17.93
N ASP A 211 19.64 -1.19 17.44
CA ASP A 211 18.93 -0.01 17.96
C ASP A 211 17.68 0.35 17.17
N LYS A 212 17.84 0.33 15.85
CA LYS A 212 16.87 0.89 14.92
C LYS A 212 16.79 0.04 13.66
N VAL A 213 15.57 -0.14 13.17
CA VAL A 213 15.29 -0.69 11.85
C VAL A 213 14.41 0.28 11.10
N VAL A 214 14.80 0.63 9.87
CA VAL A 214 14.01 1.45 8.94
C VAL A 214 13.57 0.55 7.79
N CYS A 215 12.31 0.66 7.39
CA CYS A 215 11.73 -0.03 6.25
C CYS A 215 11.34 1.01 5.21
N HIS A 216 11.78 0.84 3.96
CA HIS A 216 11.25 1.60 2.83
C HIS A 216 10.17 0.77 2.13
N LYS A 217 8.97 1.33 1.96
CA LYS A 217 7.83 0.63 1.37
C LYS A 217 7.06 1.52 0.40
N ARG A 218 6.32 0.86 -0.49
CA ARG A 218 5.41 1.49 -1.44
C ARG A 218 4.05 0.82 -1.38
N ALA A 219 3.00 1.60 -1.25
CA ALA A 219 1.66 1.12 -1.53
C ALA A 219 1.41 1.32 -3.04
N VAL A 220 1.43 0.23 -3.81
CA VAL A 220 1.06 0.22 -5.23
C VAL A 220 -0.20 -0.60 -5.38
N LYS A 221 -1.36 0.07 -5.37
CA LYS A 221 -2.67 -0.61 -5.35
C LYS A 221 -3.61 -0.06 -6.41
N LEU A 222 -4.36 -0.96 -7.03
CA LEU A 222 -5.58 -0.60 -7.75
C LEU A 222 -6.69 -0.47 -6.71
N ILE A 223 -7.12 0.76 -6.45
CA ILE A 223 -8.21 1.06 -5.53
C ILE A 223 -9.47 1.41 -6.31
N PRO A 224 -10.67 1.03 -5.82
CA PRO A 224 -11.91 1.58 -6.37
C PRO A 224 -11.99 3.07 -6.05
N CYS A 225 -12.30 3.89 -7.04
CA CYS A 225 -12.29 5.33 -6.93
C CYS A 225 -13.29 5.96 -7.89
N ASP A 226 -14.42 6.44 -7.37
CA ASP A 226 -15.42 7.19 -8.13
C ASP A 226 -15.18 8.70 -8.07
N GLY A 227 -14.52 9.17 -7.02
CA GLY A 227 -14.26 10.60 -6.84
C GLY A 227 -13.28 10.89 -5.71
N GLU A 228 -13.10 12.19 -5.48
CA GLU A 228 -12.32 12.72 -4.37
C GLU A 228 -13.03 13.91 -3.74
N SER A 229 -12.83 14.06 -2.43
CA SER A 229 -13.28 15.20 -1.62
C SER A 229 -12.08 15.85 -0.97
N THR A 230 -12.15 17.15 -0.68
CA THR A 230 -11.05 17.90 -0.06
C THR A 230 -11.58 18.80 1.03
N GLU A 231 -10.89 18.82 2.17
CA GLU A 231 -11.12 19.76 3.27
C GLU A 231 -9.88 20.64 3.47
N GLU A 232 -10.08 21.95 3.51
CA GLU A 232 -9.05 22.95 3.76
C GLU A 232 -8.74 23.04 5.26
N ILE A 233 -7.51 22.72 5.65
CA ILE A 233 -7.09 22.64 7.05
C ILE A 233 -6.45 23.95 7.52
N GLY A 234 -5.46 24.45 6.75
CA GLY A 234 -4.73 25.69 7.06
C GLY A 234 -4.09 25.76 8.45
N LYS A 235 -3.76 24.63 9.07
CA LYS A 235 -3.30 24.55 10.48
C LYS A 235 -1.78 24.46 10.55
N VAL A 236 -1.18 25.35 11.34
CA VAL A 236 0.24 25.24 11.73
C VAL A 236 0.36 24.17 12.82
N MET A 237 1.30 23.25 12.64
CA MET A 237 1.56 22.12 13.53
C MET A 237 3.01 22.13 14.00
N LYS A 238 3.22 21.63 15.22
CA LYS A 238 4.53 21.44 15.83
C LYS A 238 4.56 20.09 16.52
N ALA A 239 5.52 19.22 16.18
CA ALA A 239 5.52 17.84 16.65
C ALA A 239 5.61 17.69 18.19
N ALA A 240 6.25 18.64 18.88
CA ALA A 240 6.44 18.61 20.32
C ALA A 240 5.30 19.28 21.13
N GLU A 241 4.28 19.82 20.46
CA GLU A 241 3.17 20.55 21.11
C GLU A 241 1.86 19.73 21.06
N PRO A 242 0.93 19.92 22.02
CA PRO A 242 -0.31 19.14 22.10
C PRO A 242 -1.31 19.40 20.96
N ASP A 243 -1.09 20.42 20.15
CA ASP A 243 -1.89 20.74 18.98
C ASP A 243 -1.39 20.05 17.70
N ASN A 244 -0.50 19.06 17.82
CA ASN A 244 0.03 18.22 16.75
C ASN A 244 -0.98 17.23 16.13
N VAL A 245 -2.28 17.41 16.37
CA VAL A 245 -3.34 16.57 15.82
C VAL A 245 -4.28 17.39 14.94
N ILE A 246 -4.58 16.88 13.74
CA ILE A 246 -5.70 17.34 12.90
C ILE A 246 -6.84 16.38 13.10
N THR A 247 -8.04 16.92 13.21
CA THR A 247 -9.29 16.15 13.28
C THR A 247 -10.27 16.81 12.34
N ILE A 248 -10.81 16.02 11.40
CA ILE A 248 -11.97 16.40 10.60
C ILE A 248 -13.10 15.42 10.86
N ASP A 249 -14.32 15.88 10.63
CA ASP A 249 -15.49 15.01 10.70
C ASP A 249 -15.57 14.27 9.38
N ALA A 250 -15.72 12.94 9.41
CA ALA A 250 -15.78 12.16 8.17
C ALA A 250 -16.90 12.67 7.23
N SER A 251 -18.00 13.18 7.80
CA SER A 251 -19.11 13.80 7.06
C SER A 251 -18.78 15.12 6.36
N GLU A 252 -17.65 15.76 6.65
CA GLU A 252 -17.17 16.95 5.91
C GLU A 252 -16.62 16.55 4.53
N VAL A 253 -16.16 15.30 4.38
CA VAL A 253 -15.50 14.81 3.16
C VAL A 253 -16.13 13.54 2.57
N LEU A 254 -17.01 12.86 3.30
CA LEU A 254 -17.68 11.62 2.87
C LEU A 254 -19.19 11.73 3.07
N GLU A 255 -19.93 11.33 2.04
CA GLU A 255 -21.36 11.08 2.16
C GLU A 255 -21.60 9.65 2.68
N THR A 256 -22.83 9.34 3.10
CA THR A 256 -23.16 8.04 3.71
C THR A 256 -22.95 6.84 2.78
N TYR A 257 -23.00 7.08 1.48
CA TYR A 257 -22.75 6.08 0.43
C TYR A 257 -21.32 6.16 -0.12
N HIS A 258 -20.43 6.96 0.48
CA HIS A 258 -19.01 6.99 0.16
C HIS A 258 -18.24 6.02 1.05
N GLN A 259 -17.31 5.29 0.44
CA GLN A 259 -16.37 4.43 1.11
C GLN A 259 -14.94 4.90 0.82
N PRO A 260 -14.14 5.29 1.84
CA PRO A 260 -12.83 5.89 1.63
C PRO A 260 -11.79 4.88 1.18
N SER A 261 -11.01 5.23 0.16
CA SER A 261 -9.99 4.37 -0.44
C SER A 261 -8.55 4.84 -0.14
N SER A 262 -8.32 6.15 -0.05
CA SER A 262 -7.03 6.71 0.40
C SER A 262 -7.23 8.04 1.12
N LEU A 263 -6.40 8.32 2.12
CA LEU A 263 -6.29 9.62 2.78
C LEU A 263 -4.95 10.26 2.42
N THR A 264 -4.95 11.49 1.95
CA THR A 264 -3.71 12.25 1.69
C THR A 264 -3.76 13.57 2.42
N LEU A 265 -2.70 13.90 3.16
CA LEU A 265 -2.57 15.18 3.83
C LEU A 265 -1.35 15.91 3.26
N LYS A 266 -1.57 17.14 2.80
CA LYS A 266 -0.53 17.97 2.20
C LYS A 266 0.04 18.96 3.21
N PHE A 267 1.36 19.14 3.16
CA PHE A 267 2.12 19.96 4.09
C PHE A 267 2.98 20.98 3.35
N GLU A 268 3.14 22.15 3.96
CA GLU A 268 4.00 23.23 3.50
C GLU A 268 4.90 23.70 4.66
N GLY A 269 6.21 23.67 4.44
CA GLY A 269 7.24 24.20 5.31
C GLY A 269 7.81 25.53 4.80
N LYS A 270 8.44 26.28 5.70
CA LYS A 270 9.22 27.48 5.33
C LYS A 270 10.53 27.12 4.61
N GLU A 271 10.98 25.89 4.81
CA GLU A 271 12.17 25.26 4.23
C GLU A 271 11.81 23.83 3.80
N PRO A 272 12.73 23.09 3.13
CA PRO A 272 12.45 21.72 2.75
C PRO A 272 11.99 20.82 3.91
N VAL A 273 10.89 20.10 3.69
CA VAL A 273 10.37 19.13 4.66
C VAL A 273 11.09 17.80 4.46
N SER A 274 12.37 17.77 4.86
CA SER A 274 13.26 16.63 4.65
C SER A 274 12.95 15.43 5.56
N GLU A 275 12.14 15.62 6.60
CA GLU A 275 11.56 14.53 7.37
C GLU A 275 10.21 14.96 7.95
N LEU A 276 9.15 14.20 7.66
CA LEU A 276 7.86 14.33 8.33
C LEU A 276 7.36 12.93 8.69
N LYS A 277 7.14 12.70 9.98
CA LYS A 277 6.60 11.47 10.54
C LYS A 277 5.22 11.71 11.13
N GLY A 278 4.26 10.90 10.74
CA GLY A 278 2.96 10.89 11.39
C GLY A 278 2.15 9.66 11.07
N LYS A 279 0.94 9.61 11.62
CA LYS A 279 0.01 8.50 11.42
C LYS A 279 -1.40 9.01 11.24
N PHE A 280 -2.17 8.28 10.46
CA PHE A 280 -3.60 8.51 10.31
C PHE A 280 -4.40 7.61 11.25
N SER A 281 -5.60 8.07 11.61
CA SER A 281 -6.65 7.23 12.18
C SER A 281 -7.98 7.55 11.51
N ILE A 282 -8.82 6.54 11.35
CA ILE A 282 -10.20 6.71 10.88
C ILE A 282 -11.14 5.98 11.82
N GLY A 283 -12.26 6.64 12.15
CA GLY A 283 -13.36 6.01 12.89
C GLY A 283 -13.90 4.81 12.13
N THR A 284 -14.17 3.73 12.85
CA THR A 284 -14.72 2.48 12.29
C THR A 284 -15.93 1.97 13.08
N GLY A 285 -16.63 2.88 13.77
CA GLY A 285 -17.84 2.59 14.51
C GLY A 285 -17.63 1.56 15.63
N SER A 286 -18.11 0.34 15.43
CA SER A 286 -17.92 -0.76 16.40
C SER A 286 -16.77 -1.72 16.05
N PHE A 287 -16.23 -1.62 14.83
CA PHE A 287 -15.13 -2.47 14.38
C PHE A 287 -13.83 -2.10 15.11
N ARG A 288 -13.12 -3.12 15.63
CA ARG A 288 -11.79 -3.00 16.29
C ARG A 288 -11.70 -1.94 17.40
N GLY A 289 -12.77 -1.74 18.16
CA GLY A 289 -12.78 -0.73 19.24
C GLY A 289 -13.06 0.69 18.74
N GLY A 290 -13.49 0.83 17.48
CA GLY A 290 -14.10 2.02 16.91
C GLY A 290 -13.18 2.98 16.18
N SER A 291 -11.90 2.64 16.07
CA SER A 291 -11.00 3.30 15.12
C SER A 291 -9.92 2.34 14.64
N CYS A 292 -9.36 2.63 13.47
CA CYS A 292 -8.19 1.95 12.93
C CYS A 292 -7.11 2.98 12.63
N GLU A 293 -5.86 2.66 12.97
CA GLU A 293 -4.70 3.52 12.74
C GLU A 293 -3.80 2.94 11.65
N SER A 294 -3.14 3.82 10.89
CA SER A 294 -2.03 3.42 10.03
C SER A 294 -0.80 3.08 10.87
N VAL A 295 0.13 2.31 10.31
CA VAL A 295 1.52 2.35 10.81
C VAL A 295 2.07 3.79 10.70
N PRO A 296 2.92 4.27 11.63
CA PRO A 296 3.56 5.58 11.48
C PRO A 296 4.42 5.63 10.22
N MET A 297 4.14 6.59 9.37
CA MET A 297 4.79 6.78 8.08
C MET A 297 5.72 7.99 8.14
N ILE A 298 6.86 7.88 7.48
CA ILE A 298 7.86 8.92 7.31
C ILE A 298 7.94 9.24 5.82
N VAL A 299 7.85 10.52 5.49
CA VAL A 299 8.08 11.04 4.14
C VAL A 299 9.21 12.07 4.19
N SER A 300 9.96 12.17 3.11
CA SER A 300 11.02 13.16 2.95
C SER A 300 10.88 13.85 1.61
N SER A 301 11.14 15.16 1.59
CA SER A 301 11.09 15.98 0.40
C SER A 301 12.25 16.98 0.38
N GLU A 302 12.87 17.15 -0.78
CA GLU A 302 13.84 18.22 -1.04
C GLU A 302 13.14 19.58 -1.28
N LYS A 303 11.80 19.59 -1.30
CA LYS A 303 10.97 20.78 -1.48
C LYS A 303 10.35 21.20 -0.17
N ASN A 304 9.88 22.46 -0.15
CA ASN A 304 9.08 23.02 0.92
C ASN A 304 7.69 22.37 1.04
N GLU A 305 7.29 21.56 0.05
CA GLU A 305 6.02 20.84 0.05
C GLU A 305 6.28 19.35 0.14
N THR A 306 5.43 18.67 0.90
CA THR A 306 5.38 17.20 0.97
C THR A 306 3.95 16.75 1.19
N GLU A 307 3.67 15.49 0.90
CA GLU A 307 2.38 14.87 1.19
C GLU A 307 2.60 13.48 1.78
N ILE A 308 1.65 13.06 2.61
CA ILE A 308 1.64 11.73 3.20
C ILE A 308 0.31 11.07 2.88
N THR A 309 0.38 9.87 2.32
CA THR A 309 -0.81 9.15 1.83
C THR A 309 -0.93 7.80 2.53
N TRP A 310 -2.07 7.58 3.18
CA TRP A 310 -2.49 6.27 3.64
C TRP A 310 -3.47 5.65 2.64
N VAL A 311 -3.03 4.61 1.93
CA VAL A 311 -3.90 3.79 1.10
C VAL A 311 -4.58 2.76 2.00
N LEU A 312 -5.88 2.91 2.25
CA LEU A 312 -6.55 2.12 3.28
C LEU A 312 -6.55 0.63 2.90
N PRO A 313 -6.21 -0.28 3.84
CA PRO A 313 -6.48 -1.69 3.68
C PRO A 313 -7.98 -1.94 3.48
N ASP A 314 -8.35 -2.94 2.68
CA ASP A 314 -9.75 -3.27 2.40
C ASP A 314 -10.58 -3.43 3.68
N VAL A 315 -10.01 -4.07 4.70
CA VAL A 315 -10.70 -4.27 5.98
C VAL A 315 -11.01 -2.95 6.69
N VAL A 316 -10.15 -1.93 6.57
CA VAL A 316 -10.40 -0.62 7.17
C VAL A 316 -11.41 0.14 6.34
N ARG A 317 -11.20 0.19 5.02
CA ARG A 317 -12.12 0.82 4.04
C ARG A 317 -13.56 0.32 4.20
N MET A 318 -13.74 -1.00 4.30
CA MET A 318 -15.05 -1.64 4.43
C MET A 318 -15.77 -1.37 5.76
N ASN A 319 -15.04 -0.88 6.76
CA ASN A 319 -15.58 -0.63 8.09
C ASN A 319 -15.47 0.85 8.52
N ALA A 320 -15.09 1.75 7.61
CA ALA A 320 -15.01 3.18 7.89
C ALA A 320 -16.38 3.73 8.29
N ASP A 321 -16.41 4.54 9.33
CA ASP A 321 -17.61 5.21 9.85
C ASP A 321 -17.67 6.63 9.29
N GLN A 322 -18.62 6.87 8.39
CA GLN A 322 -18.84 8.17 7.73
C GLN A 322 -19.34 9.25 8.71
N CYS A 323 -19.79 8.87 9.91
CA CYS A 323 -20.10 9.79 11.00
C CYS A 323 -18.97 9.91 12.03
N GLY A 324 -17.88 9.16 11.83
CA GLY A 324 -16.71 9.16 12.69
C GLY A 324 -15.80 10.37 12.47
N LYS A 325 -14.58 10.25 12.97
CA LYS A 325 -13.52 11.25 12.79
C LYS A 325 -12.42 10.66 11.91
N ILE A 326 -11.80 11.51 11.09
CA ILE A 326 -10.51 11.23 10.47
C ILE A 326 -9.49 12.10 11.19
N THR A 327 -8.40 11.50 11.66
CA THR A 327 -7.34 12.22 12.36
C THR A 327 -5.98 11.97 11.74
N PHE A 328 -5.10 12.95 11.87
CA PHE A 328 -3.68 12.82 11.61
C PHE A 328 -2.90 13.36 12.80
N THR A 329 -1.94 12.58 13.30
CA THR A 329 -1.04 12.99 14.38
C THR A 329 0.37 13.16 13.83
N LEU A 330 0.93 14.37 13.97
CA LEU A 330 2.31 14.67 13.66
C LEU A 330 3.21 14.23 14.82
N GLU A 331 4.09 13.28 14.57
CA GLU A 331 4.97 12.69 15.60
C GLU A 331 6.39 13.27 15.56
N ARG A 332 6.90 13.57 14.37
CA ARG A 332 8.24 14.16 14.17
C ARG A 332 8.26 14.99 12.89
N CYS A 333 9.01 16.09 12.92
CA CYS A 333 9.28 16.91 11.74
C CYS A 333 10.70 17.46 11.85
N ASN A 334 11.42 17.59 10.75
CA ASN A 334 12.72 18.25 10.73
C ASN A 334 12.62 19.76 10.99
N LEU A 335 11.43 20.35 10.76
CA LEU A 335 11.14 21.76 10.99
C LEU A 335 10.44 21.95 12.34
N ASP A 336 10.70 23.09 12.98
CA ASP A 336 9.99 23.49 14.20
C ASP A 336 8.47 23.63 13.96
N GLU A 337 8.09 24.13 12.78
CA GLU A 337 6.71 24.35 12.35
C GLU A 337 6.49 23.84 10.92
N VAL A 338 5.36 23.21 10.68
CA VAL A 338 4.86 22.84 9.35
C VAL A 338 3.38 23.18 9.26
N THR A 339 2.91 23.64 8.09
CA THR A 339 1.49 23.94 7.87
C THR A 339 0.82 22.77 7.16
N ALA A 340 -0.18 22.15 7.77
CA ALA A 340 -1.07 21.24 7.07
C ALA A 340 -2.09 22.05 6.26
N LYS A 341 -2.09 21.86 4.95
CA LYS A 341 -2.83 22.67 3.98
C LYS A 341 -4.23 22.14 3.79
N GLU A 342 -4.34 20.93 3.27
CA GLU A 342 -5.60 20.30 2.91
C GLU A 342 -5.52 18.78 3.09
N MET A 343 -6.66 18.17 3.38
CA MET A 343 -6.84 16.73 3.41
C MET A 343 -7.70 16.29 2.23
N VAL A 344 -7.15 15.40 1.41
CA VAL A 344 -7.81 14.81 0.23
C VAL A 344 -8.21 13.38 0.56
N VAL A 345 -9.49 13.06 0.35
CA VAL A 345 -10.05 11.71 0.53
C VAL A 345 -10.55 11.21 -0.82
N GLN A 346 -9.92 10.15 -1.33
CA GLN A 346 -10.46 9.42 -2.49
C GLN A 346 -11.46 8.39 -2.00
N TYR A 347 -12.58 8.26 -2.69
CA TYR A 347 -13.66 7.36 -2.29
C TYR A 347 -14.24 6.57 -3.46
N ALA A 348 -14.83 5.42 -3.11
CA ALA A 348 -15.70 4.62 -3.96
C ALA A 348 -17.15 4.79 -3.51
N LEU A 349 -18.10 4.66 -4.42
CA LEU A 349 -19.53 4.60 -4.11
C LEU A 349 -19.88 3.18 -3.66
N THR A 350 -20.56 3.07 -2.53
CA THR A 350 -21.23 1.83 -2.11
C THR A 350 -22.66 1.86 -2.60
N GLU A 351 -23.20 0.69 -2.95
CA GLU A 351 -24.62 0.58 -3.27
C GLU A 351 -25.48 0.82 -2.04
N GLU A 352 -26.61 1.50 -2.24
CA GLU A 352 -27.69 1.66 -1.24
C GLU A 352 -28.51 0.37 -1.06
#